data_AF-A0A101JMJ4-F1
#
_entry.id   AF-A0A101JMJ4-F1
#
_cell.length_a   1.000
_cell.length_b   1.000
_cell.length_c   1.000
_cell.angle_alpha   90.00
_cell.angle_beta   90.00
_cell.angle_gamma   90.00
#
_symmetry.space_group_name_H-M   'P 1'
#
loop_
_entity.id
_entity.type
_entity.pdbx_description
1 polymer ?
#
loop_
_entity_poly.entity_id
_entity_poly.type
_entity_poly.pdbx_seq_one_letter_code
_entity_poly.pdbx_strand_id
1 'polypeptide(L)'
;MDSDIVVTADFTPIAGSLLDQGEAVFSGTPLWATRTDTVIPPAHRHADGPHHHNDYGVLLGCSYFGIYPRTAFDEVSRRCRATPDRYTRAMLESLAPDFRDYLRQNLLLYDHYTAPKILTLGLAFCGWPALFTDLDGLHHIGGFSTAVCRQQLTAGQAAAQTLDSCDDTELTRRKDDIGERITHSFASLDACGQPWRGRRFPGPVEARLRIIEDLYLRQARHVTPLTPSPPERHPRP
;
A
#
# COMPACT_ATOMS: atom_id res chain seq x y z
N MET A 1 -0.74 -6.58 4.47
CA MET A 1 -1.34 -6.21 3.17
C MET A 1 -2.27 -5.05 3.42
N ASP A 2 -2.09 -3.95 2.69
CA ASP A 2 -2.99 -2.81 2.74
C ASP A 2 -4.33 -3.14 2.05
N SER A 3 -5.36 -2.41 2.46
CA SER A 3 -6.75 -2.63 2.04
C SER A 3 -7.05 -2.22 0.60
N ASP A 4 -6.24 -1.36 0.00
CA ASP A 4 -6.39 -0.83 -1.36
C ASP A 4 -5.37 -1.44 -2.35
N ILE A 5 -4.96 -2.68 -2.08
CA ILE A 5 -4.22 -3.52 -3.02
C ILE A 5 -5.19 -4.36 -3.85
N VAL A 6 -5.01 -4.30 -5.18
CA VAL A 6 -5.80 -5.01 -6.17
C VAL A 6 -4.94 -6.06 -6.87
N VAL A 7 -5.41 -7.30 -6.90
CA VAL A 7 -4.74 -8.42 -7.56
C VAL A 7 -5.44 -8.73 -8.88
N THR A 8 -4.69 -8.71 -9.97
CA THR A 8 -5.18 -8.84 -11.36
C THR A 8 -4.56 -10.03 -12.10
N ALA A 9 -3.51 -10.62 -11.53
CA ALA A 9 -2.88 -11.84 -12.02
C ALA A 9 -2.36 -12.64 -10.82
N ASP A 10 -2.09 -13.93 -11.05
CA ASP A 10 -1.48 -14.79 -10.04
C ASP A 10 0.03 -14.50 -9.92
N PHE A 11 0.41 -13.85 -8.82
CA PHE A 11 1.82 -13.58 -8.49
C PHE A 11 2.45 -14.66 -7.60
N THR A 12 1.67 -15.66 -7.18
CA THR A 12 2.12 -16.67 -6.20
C THR A 12 3.31 -17.51 -6.66
N PRO A 13 3.50 -17.86 -7.96
CA PRO A 13 4.67 -18.63 -8.38
C PRO A 13 6.00 -17.88 -8.14
N ILE A 14 6.02 -16.57 -8.42
CA ILE A 14 7.20 -15.73 -8.19
C ILE A 14 7.44 -15.58 -6.70
N ALA A 15 6.40 -15.21 -5.95
CA ALA A 15 6.53 -15.04 -4.49
C ALA A 15 6.97 -16.33 -3.79
N GLY A 16 6.39 -17.48 -4.17
CA GLY A 16 6.77 -18.80 -3.65
C GLY A 16 8.22 -19.14 -3.93
N SER A 17 8.70 -18.93 -5.16
CA SER A 17 10.10 -19.19 -5.52
C SER A 17 11.10 -18.35 -4.72
N LEU A 18 10.75 -17.12 -4.33
CA LEU A 18 11.60 -16.26 -3.49
C LEU A 18 11.55 -16.71 -2.02
N LEU A 19 10.36 -17.06 -1.52
CA LEU A 19 10.18 -17.58 -0.17
C LEU A 19 10.91 -18.91 0.05
N ASP A 20 10.95 -19.78 -0.97
CA ASP A 20 11.68 -21.05 -0.95
C ASP A 20 13.20 -20.85 -0.84
N GLN A 21 13.70 -19.67 -1.25
CA GLN A 21 15.09 -19.25 -1.04
C GLN A 21 15.32 -18.65 0.36
N GLY A 22 14.28 -18.61 1.20
CA GLY A 22 14.31 -18.04 2.55
C GLY A 22 14.14 -16.53 2.59
N GLU A 23 13.76 -15.89 1.48
CA GLU A 23 13.66 -14.44 1.38
C GLU A 23 12.32 -13.92 1.88
N ALA A 24 12.33 -12.87 2.69
CA ALA A 24 11.15 -12.04 2.87
C ALA A 24 10.94 -11.15 1.64
N VAL A 25 9.70 -11.10 1.14
CA VAL A 25 9.35 -10.41 -0.10
C VAL A 25 8.48 -9.20 0.21
N PHE A 26 8.91 -8.02 -0.23
CA PHE A 26 8.16 -6.77 -0.14
C PHE A 26 7.75 -6.26 -1.51
N SER A 27 6.55 -5.71 -1.61
CA SER A 27 6.01 -5.22 -2.87
C SER A 27 4.96 -4.12 -2.64
N GLY A 28 4.32 -3.68 -3.73
CA GLY A 28 3.16 -2.80 -3.66
C GLY A 28 3.52 -1.33 -3.53
N THR A 29 4.49 -0.85 -4.32
CA THR A 29 4.68 0.59 -4.49
C THR A 29 3.37 1.24 -4.96
N PRO A 30 2.89 2.30 -4.30
CA PRO A 30 1.67 3.00 -4.71
C PRO A 30 1.74 3.50 -6.15
N LEU A 31 0.61 3.50 -6.87
CA LEU A 31 0.55 3.95 -8.26
C LEU A 31 1.00 5.41 -8.48
N TRP A 32 0.81 6.28 -7.47
CA TRP A 32 1.23 7.68 -7.53
C TRP A 32 2.72 7.91 -7.23
N ALA A 33 3.39 6.91 -6.64
CA ALA A 33 4.77 7.03 -6.23
C ALA A 33 5.72 6.88 -7.43
N THR A 34 6.68 7.78 -7.51
CA THR A 34 7.80 7.76 -8.45
C THR A 34 9.01 7.12 -7.79
N ARG A 35 10.01 6.77 -8.59
CA ARG A 35 11.27 6.20 -8.09
C ARG A 35 11.94 7.09 -7.03
N THR A 36 11.87 8.41 -7.15
CA THR A 36 12.46 9.31 -6.16
C THR A 36 11.72 9.30 -4.83
N ASP A 37 10.38 9.15 -4.86
CA ASP A 37 9.57 9.06 -3.63
C ASP A 37 9.88 7.79 -2.84
N THR A 38 10.46 6.79 -3.50
CA THR A 38 10.74 5.51 -2.86
C THR A 38 12.00 5.47 -2.00
N VAL A 39 12.75 6.56 -1.95
CA VAL A 39 13.93 6.71 -1.11
C VAL A 39 13.60 7.72 -0.01
N ILE A 40 13.74 7.33 1.25
CA ILE A 40 13.61 8.27 2.36
C ILE A 40 14.82 9.20 2.36
N PRO A 41 14.63 10.53 2.28
CA PRO A 41 15.76 11.46 2.32
C PRO A 41 16.32 11.57 3.74
N PRO A 42 17.61 11.91 3.91
CA PRO A 42 18.25 11.93 5.23
C PRO A 42 17.64 12.92 6.24
N ALA A 43 16.92 13.95 5.77
CA ALA A 43 16.22 14.89 6.64
C ALA A 43 14.87 14.37 7.17
N HIS A 44 14.33 13.29 6.59
CA HIS A 44 13.07 12.72 7.04
C HIS A 44 13.22 11.99 8.37
N ARG A 45 12.24 12.19 9.24
CA ARG A 45 12.22 11.63 10.59
C ARG A 45 11.30 10.42 10.73
N HIS A 46 10.52 10.08 9.69
CA HIS A 46 9.52 9.03 9.73
C HIS A 46 9.78 7.99 8.64
N ALA A 47 9.85 6.72 9.02
CA ALA A 47 9.93 5.58 8.11
C ALA A 47 8.52 5.01 7.85
N ASP A 48 7.73 5.78 7.13
CA ASP A 48 6.39 5.44 6.65
C ASP A 48 6.28 5.72 5.14
N GLY A 49 5.05 5.69 4.62
CA GLY A 49 4.80 5.99 3.22
C GLY A 49 5.52 5.08 2.20
N PRO A 50 5.83 5.60 1.01
CA PRO A 50 6.29 4.83 -0.14
C PRO A 50 7.78 4.44 -0.08
N HIS A 51 8.50 4.85 0.96
CA HIS A 51 9.95 4.68 1.03
C HIS A 51 10.33 3.21 1.25
N HIS A 52 10.93 2.55 0.26
CA HIS A 52 11.45 1.19 0.45
C HIS A 52 12.95 1.13 0.69
N HIS A 53 13.71 2.20 0.42
CA HIS A 53 15.11 2.31 0.80
C HIS A 53 15.40 3.64 1.48
N ASN A 54 16.54 3.73 2.18
CA ASN A 54 17.17 5.01 2.51
C ASN A 54 18.19 5.43 1.43
N ASP A 55 18.76 6.62 1.62
CA ASP A 55 19.78 7.21 0.74
C ASP A 55 21.09 6.40 0.66
N TYR A 56 21.36 5.54 1.65
CA TYR A 56 22.46 4.58 1.64
C TYR A 56 22.14 3.26 0.93
N GLY A 57 20.92 3.09 0.42
CA GLY A 57 20.48 1.86 -0.23
C GLY A 57 20.14 0.71 0.72
N VAL A 58 19.95 1.00 2.02
CA VAL A 58 19.42 0.02 2.98
C VAL A 58 17.94 -0.21 2.71
N LEU A 59 17.56 -1.48 2.54
CA LEU A 59 16.18 -1.88 2.39
C LEU A 59 15.41 -1.67 3.70
N LEU A 60 14.36 -0.85 3.64
CA LEU A 60 13.40 -0.63 4.71
C LEU A 60 12.15 -1.50 4.54
N GLY A 61 11.99 -2.18 3.40
CA GLY A 61 10.80 -2.94 3.05
C GLY A 61 9.66 -2.03 2.60
N CYS A 62 8.43 -2.53 2.59
CA CYS A 62 7.27 -1.75 2.16
C CYS A 62 6.19 -1.71 3.24
N SER A 63 5.56 -0.55 3.44
CA SER A 63 4.46 -0.40 4.41
C SER A 63 3.19 -1.16 4.02
N TYR A 64 3.05 -1.53 2.75
CA TYR A 64 1.76 -1.95 2.18
C TYR A 64 1.67 -3.47 1.98
N PHE A 65 2.72 -4.11 1.45
CA PHE A 65 2.74 -5.55 1.21
C PHE A 65 4.08 -6.17 1.59
N GLY A 66 4.01 -7.24 2.38
CA GLY A 66 5.17 -8.03 2.80
C GLY A 66 4.75 -9.47 3.09
N ILE A 67 5.57 -10.42 2.64
CA ILE A 67 5.43 -11.85 2.92
C ILE A 67 6.72 -12.31 3.60
N TYR A 68 6.58 -13.05 4.68
CA TYR A 68 7.71 -13.48 5.52
C TYR A 68 7.70 -15.00 5.64
N PRO A 69 8.87 -15.66 5.57
CA PRO A 69 9.02 -17.00 6.14
C PRO A 69 8.62 -16.97 7.62
N ARG A 70 7.76 -17.89 8.04
CA ARG A 70 7.24 -17.90 9.42
C ARG A 70 8.37 -17.95 10.47
N THR A 71 9.40 -18.74 10.20
CA THR A 71 10.59 -18.87 11.05
C THR A 71 11.34 -17.55 11.22
N ALA A 72 11.49 -16.79 10.13
CA ALA A 72 12.15 -15.48 10.16
C ALA A 72 11.34 -14.47 10.99
N PHE A 73 10.01 -14.44 10.80
CA PHE A 73 9.12 -13.60 11.59
C PHE A 73 9.21 -13.92 13.10
N ASP A 74 9.10 -15.20 13.47
CA ASP A 74 9.15 -15.61 14.88
C ASP A 74 10.50 -15.29 15.52
N GLU A 75 11.61 -15.48 14.79
CA GLU A 75 12.93 -15.11 15.29
C GLU A 75 13.07 -13.60 15.49
N VAL A 76 12.70 -12.79 14.50
CA VAL A 76 12.74 -11.33 14.59
C VAL A 76 11.89 -10.83 15.75
N SER A 77 10.65 -11.31 15.86
CA SER A 77 9.76 -10.90 16.95
C SER A 77 10.34 -11.23 18.32
N ARG A 78 10.97 -12.40 18.48
CA ARG A 78 11.61 -12.80 19.74
C ARG A 78 12.90 -12.02 20.01
N ARG A 79 13.79 -11.91 19.03
CA ARG A 79 15.15 -11.37 19.19
C ARG A 79 15.16 -9.85 19.25
N CYS A 80 14.37 -9.20 18.40
CA CYS A 80 14.27 -7.74 18.31
C CYS A 80 13.19 -7.16 19.24
N ARG A 81 12.31 -8.01 19.80
CA ARG A 81 11.05 -7.58 20.46
C ARG A 81 10.17 -6.75 19.54
N ALA A 82 10.18 -7.10 18.25
CA ALA A 82 9.40 -6.44 17.22
C ALA A 82 8.02 -7.10 17.07
N THR A 83 6.94 -6.32 17.14
CA THR A 83 5.55 -6.76 16.97
C THR A 83 4.99 -6.18 15.66
N PRO A 84 3.87 -6.72 15.14
CA PRO A 84 3.21 -6.17 13.96
C PRO A 84 2.44 -4.85 14.25
N ASP A 85 2.86 -4.08 15.26
CA ASP A 85 2.26 -2.81 15.64
C ASP A 85 3.01 -1.61 15.04
N ARG A 86 2.36 -0.44 14.97
CA ARG A 86 3.03 0.81 14.60
C ARG A 86 3.98 1.21 15.74
N TYR A 87 5.20 1.63 15.40
CA TYR A 87 6.17 2.08 16.39
C TYR A 87 6.23 3.60 16.42
N THR A 88 5.93 4.15 17.60
CA THR A 88 6.23 5.53 17.95
C THR A 88 7.57 5.61 18.68
N ARG A 89 8.10 6.82 18.84
CA ARG A 89 9.32 7.06 19.63
C ARG A 89 9.30 6.40 21.01
N ALA A 90 8.15 6.42 21.70
CA ALA A 90 8.01 5.76 23.00
C ALA A 90 8.10 4.22 22.90
N MET A 91 7.56 3.64 21.82
CA MET A 91 7.61 2.19 21.60
C MET A 91 8.99 1.70 21.15
N LEU A 92 9.80 2.55 20.52
CA LEU A 92 11.18 2.20 20.16
C LEU A 92 12.05 1.88 21.38
N GLU A 93 11.71 2.42 22.55
CA GLU A 93 12.37 2.07 23.81
C GLU A 93 12.07 0.64 24.29
N SER A 94 11.01 0.00 23.78
CA SER A 94 10.65 -1.38 24.11
C SER A 94 11.39 -2.44 23.30
N LEU A 95 12.08 -2.02 22.22
CA LEU A 95 12.89 -2.91 21.39
C LEU A 95 14.05 -3.52 22.20
N ALA A 96 14.56 -4.65 21.73
CA ALA A 96 15.73 -5.25 22.33
C ALA A 96 16.93 -4.27 22.29
N PRO A 97 17.73 -4.14 23.38
CA PRO A 97 18.80 -3.15 23.44
C PRO A 97 19.83 -3.26 22.33
N ASP A 98 20.23 -4.49 21.98
CA ASP A 98 21.17 -4.80 20.91
C ASP A 98 20.62 -4.41 19.53
N PHE A 99 19.34 -4.69 19.28
CA PHE A 99 18.68 -4.27 18.05
C PHE A 99 18.57 -2.75 17.95
N ARG A 100 18.23 -2.07 19.05
CA ARG A 100 18.19 -0.60 19.08
C ARG A 100 19.56 0.03 18.87
N ASP A 101 20.62 -0.58 19.43
CA ASP A 101 21.99 -0.12 19.21
C ASP A 101 22.41 -0.34 17.75
N TYR A 102 22.03 -1.47 17.14
CA TYR A 102 22.17 -1.69 15.70
C TYR A 102 21.48 -0.60 14.88
N LEU A 103 20.22 -0.27 15.18
CA LEU A 103 19.50 0.81 14.51
C LEU A 103 20.25 2.14 14.63
N ARG A 104 20.74 2.49 15.82
CA ARG A 104 21.49 3.73 16.05
C ARG A 104 22.80 3.76 15.26
N GLN A 105 23.58 2.69 15.31
CA GLN A 105 24.88 2.59 14.65
C GLN A 105 24.78 2.69 13.13
N ASN A 106 23.66 2.24 12.57
CA ASN A 106 23.41 2.26 11.13
C ASN A 106 22.59 3.47 10.66
N LEU A 107 22.38 4.47 11.53
CA LEU A 107 21.57 5.67 11.23
C LEU A 107 20.12 5.34 10.81
N LEU A 108 19.58 4.25 11.35
CA LEU A 108 18.23 3.74 11.14
C LEU A 108 17.38 3.98 12.39
N LEU A 109 17.49 5.12 13.06
CA LEU A 109 16.63 5.44 14.20
C LEU A 109 15.75 6.64 13.87
N TYR A 110 14.72 6.36 13.05
CA TYR A 110 13.62 7.29 12.80
C TYR A 110 12.71 7.40 14.03
N ASP A 111 11.94 8.47 14.15
CA ASP A 111 11.01 8.67 15.28
C ASP A 111 9.75 7.80 15.17
N HIS A 112 9.40 7.38 13.95
CA HIS A 112 8.21 6.59 13.66
C HIS A 112 8.48 5.52 12.62
N TYR A 113 7.88 4.35 12.82
CA TYR A 113 7.90 3.26 11.85
C TYR A 113 6.50 2.67 11.66
N THR A 114 6.21 2.27 10.43
CA THR A 114 5.18 1.25 10.18
C THR A 114 5.72 -0.14 10.55
N ALA A 115 4.83 -1.04 10.99
CA ALA A 115 5.21 -2.37 11.46
C ALA A 115 6.07 -3.16 10.44
N PRO A 116 5.75 -3.16 9.13
CA PRO A 116 6.59 -3.88 8.16
C PRO A 116 8.02 -3.38 8.10
N LYS A 117 8.26 -2.08 8.30
CA LYS A 117 9.62 -1.53 8.18
C LYS A 117 10.50 -1.90 9.36
N ILE A 118 9.98 -1.85 10.58
CA ILE A 118 10.76 -2.28 11.74
C ILE A 118 11.06 -3.79 11.68
N LEU A 119 10.11 -4.60 11.19
CA LEU A 119 10.31 -6.03 10.97
C LEU A 119 11.37 -6.28 9.90
N THR A 120 11.40 -5.49 8.83
CA THR A 120 12.42 -5.59 7.77
C THR A 120 13.83 -5.30 8.30
N LEU A 121 13.98 -4.27 9.13
CA LEU A 121 15.26 -3.99 9.77
C LEU A 121 15.65 -5.09 10.76
N GLY A 122 14.67 -5.71 11.42
CA GLY A 122 14.87 -6.88 12.26
C GLY A 122 15.38 -8.09 11.47
N LEU A 123 14.88 -8.32 10.25
CA LEU A 123 15.38 -9.38 9.36
C LEU A 123 16.87 -9.17 9.06
N ALA A 124 17.25 -7.95 8.67
CA ALA A 124 18.65 -7.61 8.39
C ALA A 124 19.54 -7.84 9.63
N PHE A 125 19.08 -7.41 10.81
CA PHE A 125 19.78 -7.65 12.07
C PHE A 125 19.95 -9.14 12.40
N CYS A 126 18.93 -9.95 12.10
CA CYS A 126 18.95 -11.40 12.34
C CYS A 126 19.64 -12.19 11.21
N GLY A 127 20.08 -11.54 10.14
CA GLY A 127 20.73 -12.19 8.99
C GLY A 127 19.78 -12.91 8.04
N TRP A 128 18.48 -12.58 8.09
CA TRP A 128 17.50 -13.10 7.14
C TRP A 128 17.50 -12.26 5.85
N PRO A 129 17.54 -12.89 4.66
CA PRO A 129 17.50 -12.16 3.41
C PRO A 129 16.10 -11.55 3.19
N ALA A 130 16.10 -10.37 2.59
CA ALA A 130 14.89 -9.64 2.27
C ALA A 130 15.10 -8.86 0.97
N LEU A 131 14.05 -8.73 0.17
CA LEU A 131 14.09 -7.94 -1.05
C LEU A 131 12.79 -7.17 -1.28
N PHE A 132 12.92 -6.09 -2.03
CA PHE A 132 11.79 -5.42 -2.65
C PHE A 132 11.71 -5.80 -4.13
N THR A 133 10.54 -6.24 -4.58
CA THR A 133 10.25 -6.47 -5.99
C THR A 133 8.80 -6.10 -6.29
N ASP A 134 8.56 -5.44 -7.41
CA ASP A 134 7.20 -5.24 -7.90
C ASP A 134 6.69 -6.58 -8.44
N LEU A 135 5.61 -7.10 -7.84
CA LEU A 135 4.99 -8.34 -8.26
C LEU A 135 3.97 -8.06 -9.35
N ASP A 136 4.14 -8.71 -10.51
CA ASP A 136 3.23 -8.56 -11.63
C ASP A 136 1.79 -8.92 -11.22
N GLY A 137 0.86 -8.05 -11.56
CA GLY A 137 -0.55 -8.21 -11.22
C GLY A 137 -0.93 -7.71 -9.83
N LEU A 138 0.02 -7.33 -8.97
CA LEU A 138 -0.24 -6.68 -7.69
C LEU A 138 -0.18 -5.16 -7.86
N HIS A 139 -1.33 -4.49 -7.70
CA HIS A 139 -1.43 -3.04 -7.86
C HIS A 139 -1.87 -2.40 -6.55
N HIS A 140 -1.01 -1.58 -5.97
CA HIS A 140 -1.38 -0.78 -4.81
C HIS A 140 -1.88 0.59 -5.27
N ILE A 141 -3.18 0.85 -5.11
CA ILE A 141 -3.79 2.13 -5.52
C ILE A 141 -3.12 3.27 -4.76
N GLY A 142 -3.08 3.16 -3.43
CA GLY A 142 -2.53 4.13 -2.51
C GLY A 142 -3.38 5.39 -2.44
N GLY A 143 -3.92 5.67 -1.26
CA GLY A 143 -4.66 6.91 -1.00
C GLY A 143 -6.17 6.77 -1.12
N PHE A 144 -6.71 5.58 -1.36
CA PHE A 144 -8.15 5.34 -1.30
C PHE A 144 -8.71 5.66 0.09
N SER A 145 -8.04 5.19 1.15
CA SER A 145 -8.39 5.48 2.54
C SER A 145 -8.37 6.98 2.85
N THR A 146 -7.42 7.74 2.28
CA THR A 146 -7.33 9.19 2.44
C THR A 146 -8.45 9.92 1.71
N ALA A 147 -8.80 9.50 0.49
CA ALA A 147 -9.90 10.07 -0.28
C ALA A 147 -11.26 9.84 0.41
N VAL A 148 -11.52 8.62 0.88
CA VAL A 148 -12.74 8.27 1.64
C VAL A 148 -12.81 9.06 2.96
N CYS A 149 -11.71 9.13 3.72
CA CYS A 149 -11.63 9.91 4.95
C CYS A 149 -11.94 11.39 4.70
N ARG A 150 -11.42 11.99 3.63
CA ARG A 150 -11.70 13.37 3.26
C ARG A 150 -13.18 13.58 2.92
N GLN A 151 -13.78 12.69 2.13
CA GLN A 151 -15.22 12.76 1.83
C GLN A 151 -16.08 12.70 3.10
N GLN A 152 -15.72 11.83 4.04
CA GLN A 152 -16.39 11.73 5.34
C GLN A 152 -16.24 13.01 6.16
N LEU A 153 -15.04 13.60 6.23
CA LEU A 153 -14.81 14.88 6.90
C LEU A 153 -15.60 16.02 6.26
N THR A 154 -15.61 16.11 4.93
CA THR A 154 -16.40 17.12 4.19
C THR A 154 -17.90 16.92 4.40
N ALA A 155 -18.36 15.68 4.58
CA ALA A 155 -19.74 15.34 4.92
C ALA A 155 -20.07 15.53 6.42
N GLY A 156 -19.15 16.05 7.23
CA GLY A 156 -19.36 16.31 8.66
C GLY A 156 -19.32 15.05 9.55
N GLN A 157 -18.81 13.93 9.03
CA GLN A 157 -18.64 12.69 9.79
C GLN A 157 -17.27 12.70 10.50
N ALA A 158 -17.23 12.14 11.71
CA ALA A 158 -15.99 11.96 12.45
C ALA A 158 -15.13 10.90 11.77
N ALA A 159 -14.21 11.31 10.90
CA ALA A 159 -13.22 10.40 10.33
C ALA A 159 -12.08 10.21 11.33
N ALA A 160 -11.76 8.96 11.66
CA ALA A 160 -10.57 8.64 12.42
C ALA A 160 -9.35 9.16 11.64
N GLN A 161 -8.51 9.97 12.29
CA GLN A 161 -7.34 10.61 11.68
C GLN A 161 -6.39 9.56 11.08
N THR A 162 -6.61 9.21 9.83
CA THR A 162 -5.72 8.43 8.97
C THR A 162 -5.06 9.39 7.98
N LEU A 163 -4.61 10.54 8.49
CA LEU A 163 -3.80 11.45 7.71
C LEU A 163 -2.36 10.99 7.87
N ASP A 164 -1.95 10.23 6.86
CA ASP A 164 -0.56 9.96 6.51
C ASP A 164 0.17 11.30 6.48
N SER A 165 0.99 11.55 7.48
CA SER A 165 1.72 12.80 7.68
C SER A 165 2.89 12.85 6.71
N CYS A 166 2.59 13.03 5.43
CA CYS A 166 3.59 13.32 4.43
C CYS A 166 3.66 14.85 4.27
N ASP A 167 4.77 15.44 4.69
CA ASP A 167 4.99 16.90 4.63
C ASP A 167 5.16 17.41 3.17
N ASP A 168 5.17 16.50 2.19
CA ASP A 168 5.31 16.82 0.77
C ASP A 168 3.94 17.06 0.11
N THR A 169 3.72 18.32 -0.28
CA THR A 169 2.49 18.78 -0.94
C THR A 169 2.30 18.15 -2.33
N GLU A 170 3.38 17.92 -3.09
CA GLU A 170 3.29 17.31 -4.42
C GLU A 170 2.96 15.83 -4.32
N LEU A 171 3.56 15.12 -3.38
CA LEU A 171 3.24 13.72 -3.09
C LEU A 171 1.78 13.58 -2.67
N THR A 172 1.33 14.43 -1.73
CA THR A 172 -0.06 14.47 -1.27
C THR A 172 -1.02 14.70 -2.44
N ARG A 173 -0.71 15.65 -3.32
CA ARG A 173 -1.53 15.92 -4.51
C ARG A 173 -1.63 14.70 -5.44
N ARG A 174 -0.51 14.02 -5.73
CA ARG A 174 -0.53 12.84 -6.61
C ARG A 174 -1.32 11.67 -6.00
N LYS A 175 -1.20 11.48 -4.68
CA LYS A 175 -1.99 10.51 -3.92
C LYS A 175 -3.48 10.81 -4.01
N ASP A 176 -3.87 12.07 -3.81
CA ASP A 176 -5.26 12.52 -3.90
C ASP A 176 -5.83 12.32 -5.31
N ASP A 177 -5.07 12.67 -6.35
CA ASP A 177 -5.50 12.56 -7.75
C ASP A 177 -5.88 11.11 -8.10
N ILE A 178 -5.07 10.13 -7.66
CA ILE A 178 -5.34 8.70 -7.87
C ILE A 178 -6.56 8.26 -7.06
N GLY A 179 -6.63 8.62 -5.78
CA GLY A 179 -7.74 8.27 -4.89
C GLY A 179 -9.08 8.82 -5.39
N GLU A 180 -9.10 10.05 -5.87
CA GLU A 180 -10.27 10.71 -6.46
C GLU A 180 -10.73 9.98 -7.73
N ARG A 181 -9.82 9.68 -8.66
CA ARG A 181 -10.16 8.94 -9.90
C ARG A 181 -10.81 7.60 -9.59
N ILE A 182 -10.23 6.83 -8.67
CA ILE A 182 -10.74 5.51 -8.31
C ILE A 182 -12.12 5.63 -7.66
N THR A 183 -12.27 6.56 -6.72
CA THR A 183 -13.55 6.80 -6.03
C THR A 183 -14.65 7.22 -7.01
N HIS A 184 -14.36 8.14 -7.94
CA HIS A 184 -15.32 8.54 -8.97
C HIS A 184 -15.60 7.43 -9.97
N SER A 185 -14.59 6.64 -10.34
CA SER A 185 -14.81 5.49 -11.21
C SER A 185 -15.78 4.53 -10.54
N PHE A 186 -15.61 4.16 -9.27
CA PHE A 186 -16.59 3.31 -8.58
C PHE A 186 -18.00 3.92 -8.54
N ALA A 187 -18.13 5.17 -8.11
CA ALA A 187 -19.45 5.82 -8.04
C ALA A 187 -20.14 5.91 -9.41
N SER A 188 -19.38 6.13 -10.50
CA SER A 188 -19.92 6.21 -11.86
C SER A 188 -20.17 4.83 -12.50
N LEU A 189 -19.37 3.83 -12.14
CA LEU A 189 -19.60 2.43 -12.53
C LEU A 189 -20.92 1.93 -11.94
N ASP A 190 -21.22 2.29 -10.70
CA ASP A 190 -22.47 1.93 -10.03
C ASP A 190 -23.71 2.60 -10.66
N ALA A 191 -23.57 3.83 -11.16
CA ALA A 191 -24.68 4.60 -11.71
C ALA A 191 -24.90 4.40 -13.23
N CYS A 192 -23.81 4.33 -14.01
CA CYS A 192 -23.83 4.39 -15.47
C CYS A 192 -22.95 3.32 -16.15
N GLY A 193 -22.18 2.53 -15.39
CA GLY A 193 -21.30 1.49 -15.93
C GLY A 193 -20.14 2.00 -16.78
N GLN A 194 -19.74 3.27 -16.66
CA GLN A 194 -18.63 3.87 -17.40
C GLN A 194 -17.61 4.49 -16.44
N PRO A 195 -16.29 4.19 -16.57
CA PRO A 195 -15.27 4.70 -15.66
C PRO A 195 -15.00 6.19 -15.92
N TRP A 196 -14.56 6.90 -14.89
CA TRP A 196 -14.33 8.34 -14.93
C TRP A 196 -13.06 8.68 -15.74
N ARG A 197 -13.17 9.61 -16.71
CA ARG A 197 -12.07 9.95 -17.65
C ARG A 197 -11.61 11.40 -17.60
N GLY A 198 -11.92 12.13 -16.52
CA GLY A 198 -11.68 13.57 -16.42
C GLY A 198 -10.21 13.98 -16.47
N ARG A 199 -9.30 13.12 -15.99
CA ARG A 199 -7.85 13.38 -15.96
C ARG A 199 -7.06 12.18 -16.46
N ARG A 200 -6.06 12.44 -17.32
CA ARG A 200 -5.09 11.44 -17.78
C ARG A 200 -3.85 11.44 -16.90
N PHE A 201 -3.35 10.24 -16.62
CA PHE A 201 -2.11 10.02 -15.87
C PHE A 201 -0.97 9.64 -16.82
N PRO A 202 0.30 9.65 -16.35
CA PRO A 202 1.41 9.10 -17.12
C PRO A 202 1.10 7.68 -17.60
N GLY A 203 1.58 7.32 -18.79
CA GLY A 203 1.20 6.08 -19.50
C GLY A 203 1.20 4.81 -18.64
N PRO A 204 2.26 4.50 -17.88
CA PRO A 204 2.31 3.32 -17.02
C PRO A 204 1.23 3.31 -15.93
N VAL A 205 1.00 4.45 -15.29
CA VAL A 205 0.00 4.62 -14.24
C VAL A 205 -1.41 4.51 -14.82
N GLU A 206 -1.65 5.18 -15.95
CA GLU A 206 -2.92 5.11 -16.70
C GLU A 206 -3.27 3.68 -17.11
N ALA A 207 -2.29 2.90 -17.58
CA ALA A 207 -2.51 1.51 -17.96
C ALA A 207 -2.93 0.64 -16.76
N ARG A 208 -2.26 0.78 -15.61
CA ARG A 208 -2.61 0.05 -14.38
C ARG A 208 -3.99 0.45 -13.86
N LEU A 209 -4.31 1.73 -13.85
CA LEU A 209 -5.65 2.22 -13.45
C LEU A 209 -6.76 1.62 -14.31
N ARG A 210 -6.56 1.51 -15.63
CA ARG A 210 -7.55 0.89 -16.52
C ARG A 210 -7.76 -0.59 -16.24
N ILE A 211 -6.69 -1.34 -15.96
CA ILE A 211 -6.80 -2.76 -15.59
C ILE A 211 -7.64 -2.89 -14.32
N ILE A 212 -7.40 -2.03 -13.33
CA ILE A 212 -8.15 -1.98 -12.07
C ILE A 212 -9.63 -1.65 -12.35
N GLU A 213 -9.90 -0.57 -13.08
CA GLU A 213 -11.25 -0.14 -13.46
C GLU A 213 -12.02 -1.24 -14.21
N ASP A 214 -11.37 -1.92 -15.16
CA ASP A 214 -11.94 -3.02 -15.93
C ASP A 214 -12.24 -4.25 -15.06
N LEU A 215 -11.37 -4.58 -14.10
CA LEU A 215 -11.61 -5.67 -13.15
C LEU A 215 -12.87 -5.40 -12.32
N TYR A 216 -12.96 -4.21 -11.74
CA TYR A 216 -14.11 -3.83 -10.93
C TYR A 216 -15.40 -3.74 -11.74
N LEU A 217 -15.34 -3.24 -12.98
CA LEU A 217 -16.44 -3.28 -13.95
C LEU A 217 -17.00 -4.70 -14.14
N ARG A 218 -16.11 -5.69 -14.31
CA ARG A 218 -16.51 -7.09 -14.46
C ARG A 218 -17.15 -7.62 -13.19
N GLN A 219 -16.57 -7.31 -12.02
CA GLN A 219 -17.11 -7.72 -10.73
C GLN A 219 -18.50 -7.12 -10.46
N ALA A 220 -18.69 -5.82 -10.73
CA ALA A 220 -19.98 -5.16 -10.57
C ALA A 220 -21.09 -5.83 -11.39
N ARG A 221 -20.80 -6.20 -12.65
CA ARG A 221 -21.75 -6.94 -13.50
C ARG A 221 -22.16 -8.32 -12.97
N HIS A 222 -21.34 -8.92 -12.10
CA HIS A 222 -21.67 -10.20 -11.46
C HIS A 222 -22.49 -10.02 -10.17
N VAL A 223 -22.41 -8.85 -9.53
CA VAL A 223 -23.08 -8.57 -8.25
C VAL A 223 -24.43 -7.87 -8.45
N THR A 224 -24.59 -7.06 -9.50
CA THR A 224 -25.87 -6.43 -9.83
C THR A 224 -26.74 -7.41 -10.64
N PRO A 225 -27.89 -7.88 -10.13
CA PRO A 225 -28.82 -8.65 -10.95
C PRO A 225 -29.26 -7.75 -12.11
N LEU A 226 -29.24 -8.30 -13.34
CA LEU A 226 -29.96 -7.69 -14.46
C LEU A 226 -31.37 -7.38 -13.97
N THR A 227 -31.70 -6.09 -13.83
CA THR A 227 -33.05 -5.68 -13.53
C THR A 227 -33.92 -6.26 -14.64
N PRO A 228 -34.94 -7.10 -14.34
CA PRO A 228 -35.77 -7.66 -15.39
C PRO A 228 -36.35 -6.50 -16.19
N SER A 229 -36.22 -6.58 -17.52
CA SER A 229 -36.78 -5.60 -18.43
C SER A 229 -38.25 -5.35 -18.04
N PRO A 230 -38.70 -4.08 -17.99
CA PRO A 230 -40.09 -3.79 -17.65
C PRO A 230 -40.99 -4.58 -18.61
N PRO A 231 -42.08 -5.21 -18.12
CA PRO A 231 -42.94 -6.02 -18.96
C PRO A 231 -43.41 -5.17 -20.14
N GLU A 232 -43.24 -5.70 -21.35
CA GLU A 232 -43.77 -5.09 -22.57
C GLU A 232 -45.24 -4.76 -22.33
N ARG A 233 -45.56 -3.46 -22.33
CA ARG A 233 -46.95 -3.02 -22.29
C ARG A 233 -47.56 -3.43 -23.61
N HIS A 234 -48.28 -4.55 -23.61
CA HIS A 234 -49.14 -4.90 -24.74
C HIS A 234 -50.09 -3.71 -25.01
N PRO A 235 -50.19 -3.26 -26.27
CA PRO A 235 -51.15 -2.23 -26.63
C PRO A 235 -52.55 -2.75 -26.30
N ARG A 236 -53.32 -1.97 -25.54
CA ARG A 236 -54.74 -2.27 -25.30
C ARG A 236 -55.50 -2.13 -26.64
N PRO A 237 -56.46 -3.03 -26.91
CA PRO A 237 -57.28 -3.02 -28.12
C PRO A 237 -58.14 -1.77 -28.24
#